data_AF-A0A9X9WCL1-F1
#
_entry.id   AF-A0A9X9WCL1-F1
#
_cell.length_a   1.000
_cell.length_b   1.000
_cell.length_c   1.000
_cell.angle_alpha   90.00
_cell.angle_beta   90.00
_cell.angle_gamma   90.00
#
_symmetry.space_group_name_H-M   'P 1'
#
loop_
_entity.id
_entity.type
_entity.pdbx_description
1 polymer ?
#
loop_
_entity_poly.entity_id
_entity_poly.type
_entity_poly.pdbx_seq_one_letter_code
_entity_poly.pdbx_strand_id
1 'polypeptide(L)'
;MRKRADAMDGGGRTHFGIAPVVLIIFAALGLLDYAFGIIDTASWIVLIVGSMILLIPAAIIHRRGAAESARVRQVALALRRDAEAGRLQRHTLHRDARHWFVEHEHGVMHLCPAGPGRTLFLDLSSVSEDLRHDAWFAKRRIDRDTWRWTTAADGTVLLSFAAEGAPVAPNSLSDALGHEDPDLAGTIFEALGSPGDGDVIPRDFAEIDADLRARIAAAKAA
;
A
#
# COMPACT_ATOMS: atom_id res chain seq x y z
N MET A 1 -112.67 -50.41 4.83
CA MET A 1 -111.87 -49.28 4.33
C MET A 1 -110.79 -48.96 5.37
N ARG A 2 -109.55 -49.43 5.15
CA ARG A 2 -108.29 -48.63 5.02
C ARG A 2 -108.23 -47.44 6.00
N LYS A 3 -107.28 -47.38 6.94
CA LYS A 3 -105.84 -47.21 6.68
C LYS A 3 -105.00 -47.65 7.90
N ARG A 4 -103.98 -48.48 7.64
CA ARG A 4 -102.86 -48.76 8.55
C ARG A 4 -102.02 -47.49 8.70
N ALA A 5 -101.65 -47.14 9.94
CA ALA A 5 -100.60 -46.18 10.22
C ALA A 5 -99.30 -46.98 10.39
N ASP A 6 -98.53 -47.06 9.31
CA ASP A 6 -97.20 -47.64 9.32
C ASP A 6 -96.20 -46.66 9.95
N ALA A 7 -95.31 -47.25 10.75
CA ALA A 7 -94.18 -46.62 11.40
C ALA A 7 -93.25 -45.94 10.40
N MET A 8 -92.81 -44.71 10.70
CA MET A 8 -91.57 -44.15 10.19
C MET A 8 -90.66 -43.84 11.36
N ASP A 9 -89.84 -44.83 11.69
CA ASP A 9 -88.67 -44.67 12.54
C ASP A 9 -87.56 -44.04 11.68
N GLY A 10 -87.62 -42.71 11.56
CA GLY A 10 -86.66 -41.90 10.82
C GLY A 10 -85.40 -41.70 11.65
N GLY A 11 -84.50 -42.68 11.63
CA GLY A 11 -83.16 -42.60 12.21
C GLY A 11 -82.34 -41.48 11.57
N GLY A 12 -82.46 -40.27 12.12
CA GLY A 12 -81.62 -39.12 11.78
C GLY A 12 -80.19 -39.34 12.27
N ARG A 13 -79.37 -40.02 11.47
CA ARG A 13 -77.91 -40.00 11.61
C ARG A 13 -77.44 -38.57 11.34
N THR A 14 -77.14 -37.86 12.42
CA THR A 14 -76.50 -36.55 12.41
C THR A 14 -75.16 -36.65 11.68
N HIS A 15 -75.08 -36.09 10.48
CA HIS A 15 -73.83 -35.86 9.71
C HIS A 15 -72.95 -34.76 10.36
N PHE A 16 -72.78 -34.78 11.70
CA PHE A 16 -72.10 -33.74 12.47
C PHE A 16 -70.58 -33.95 12.64
N GLY A 17 -69.97 -34.93 11.94
CA GLY A 17 -68.55 -35.26 12.13
C GLY A 17 -67.59 -34.73 11.05
N ILE A 18 -68.05 -34.47 9.83
CA ILE A 18 -67.14 -34.23 8.69
C ILE A 18 -66.89 -32.74 8.45
N ALA A 19 -67.93 -31.91 8.56
CA ALA A 19 -67.84 -30.47 8.32
C ALA A 19 -66.82 -29.73 9.24
N PRO A 20 -66.77 -29.96 10.57
CA PRO A 20 -65.80 -29.28 11.41
C PRO A 20 -64.36 -29.75 11.17
N VAL A 21 -64.15 -31.04 10.86
CA VAL A 21 -62.82 -31.60 10.58
C VAL A 21 -62.24 -31.01 9.30
N VAL A 22 -63.05 -30.88 8.24
CA VAL A 22 -62.62 -30.26 6.98
C VAL A 22 -62.23 -28.79 7.20
N LEU A 23 -62.97 -28.06 8.03
CA LEU A 23 -62.70 -26.65 8.31
C LEU A 23 -61.39 -26.44 9.09
N ILE A 24 -61.07 -27.34 10.04
CA ILE A 24 -59.79 -27.37 10.76
C ILE A 24 -58.63 -27.65 9.80
N ILE A 25 -58.80 -28.60 8.86
CA ILE A 25 -57.76 -28.92 7.87
C ILE A 25 -57.47 -27.71 6.98
N PHE A 26 -58.49 -27.03 6.47
CA PHE A 26 -58.30 -25.81 5.65
C PHE A 26 -57.66 -24.67 6.44
N ALA A 27 -58.03 -24.48 7.72
CA ALA A 27 -57.39 -23.48 8.57
C ALA A 27 -55.91 -23.79 8.83
N ALA A 28 -55.57 -25.06 9.07
CA ALA A 28 -54.19 -25.51 9.24
C ALA A 28 -53.36 -25.35 7.96
N LEU A 29 -53.92 -25.69 6.80
CA LEU A 29 -53.28 -25.50 5.50
C LEU A 29 -53.05 -24.02 5.17
N GLY A 30 -54.02 -23.14 5.46
CA GLY A 30 -53.86 -21.69 5.28
C GLY A 30 -52.80 -21.08 6.21
N LEU A 31 -52.70 -21.55 7.45
CA LEU A 31 -51.66 -21.12 8.39
C LEU A 31 -50.27 -21.57 7.92
N LEU A 32 -50.17 -22.78 7.37
CA LEU A 32 -48.95 -23.34 6.81
C LEU A 32 -48.46 -22.55 5.59
N ASP A 33 -49.37 -22.21 4.67
CA ASP A 33 -49.09 -21.40 3.48
C ASP A 33 -48.61 -19.98 3.85
N TYR A 34 -49.28 -19.35 4.83
CA TYR A 34 -48.87 -18.06 5.37
C TYR A 34 -47.48 -18.11 6.02
N ALA A 35 -47.18 -19.17 6.79
CA ALA A 35 -45.87 -19.36 7.39
C ALA A 35 -44.76 -19.55 6.33
N PHE A 36 -45.04 -20.30 5.26
CA PHE A 36 -44.11 -20.43 4.14
C PHE A 36 -43.88 -19.10 3.41
N GLY A 37 -44.92 -18.29 3.21
CA GLY A 37 -44.79 -16.95 2.63
C GLY A 37 -43.92 -16.01 3.46
N ILE A 38 -43.98 -16.09 4.79
CA ILE A 38 -43.09 -15.32 5.68
C ILE A 38 -41.63 -15.79 5.56
N ILE A 39 -41.39 -17.10 5.55
CA ILE A 39 -40.03 -17.66 5.41
C ILE A 39 -39.42 -17.30 4.06
N ASP A 40 -40.21 -17.35 2.98
CA ASP A 40 -39.76 -16.95 1.65
C ASP A 40 -39.41 -15.45 1.62
N THR A 41 -40.30 -14.60 2.14
CA THR A 41 -40.06 -13.15 2.23
C THR A 41 -38.82 -12.83 3.08
N ALA A 42 -38.65 -13.49 4.23
CA ALA A 42 -37.47 -13.31 5.08
C ALA A 42 -36.19 -13.76 4.37
N SER A 43 -36.24 -14.84 3.59
CA SER A 43 -35.11 -15.34 2.80
C SER A 43 -34.71 -14.34 1.72
N TRP A 44 -35.68 -13.72 1.03
CA TRP A 44 -35.42 -12.64 0.07
C TRP A 44 -34.79 -11.42 0.73
N ILE A 45 -35.27 -11.01 1.90
CA ILE A 45 -34.69 -9.88 2.64
C ILE A 45 -33.24 -10.17 3.02
N VAL A 46 -32.94 -11.36 3.55
CA VAL A 46 -31.57 -11.77 3.90
C VAL A 46 -30.67 -11.79 2.66
N LEU A 47 -31.17 -12.28 1.52
CA LEU A 47 -30.41 -12.30 0.27
C LEU A 47 -30.14 -10.89 -0.26
N ILE A 48 -31.14 -10.01 -0.24
CA ILE A 48 -30.99 -8.61 -0.67
C ILE A 48 -30.01 -7.88 0.25
N VAL A 49 -30.21 -7.93 1.57
CA VAL A 49 -29.34 -7.24 2.54
C VAL A 49 -27.93 -7.82 2.51
N GLY A 50 -27.80 -9.15 2.47
CA GLY A 50 -26.50 -9.83 2.35
C GLY A 50 -25.76 -9.46 1.06
N SER A 51 -26.47 -9.39 -0.07
CA SER A 51 -25.88 -8.96 -1.34
C SER A 51 -25.44 -7.49 -1.29
N MET A 52 -26.20 -6.60 -0.66
CA MET A 52 -25.81 -5.19 -0.50
C MET A 52 -24.56 -5.04 0.37
N ILE A 53 -24.44 -5.79 1.46
CA ILE A 53 -23.27 -5.78 2.35
C ILE A 53 -22.00 -6.21 1.61
N LEU A 54 -22.10 -7.13 0.64
CA LEU A 54 -20.95 -7.58 -0.15
C LEU A 54 -20.65 -6.68 -1.34
N LEU A 55 -21.67 -6.27 -2.09
CA LEU A 55 -21.51 -5.57 -3.37
C LEU A 55 -21.12 -4.10 -3.19
N ILE A 56 -21.61 -3.42 -2.15
CA ILE A 56 -21.32 -2.00 -1.94
C ILE A 56 -19.83 -1.77 -1.59
N PRO A 57 -19.22 -2.47 -0.62
CA PRO A 57 -17.79 -2.34 -0.35
C PRO A 57 -16.92 -2.74 -1.54
N ALA A 58 -17.28 -3.83 -2.25
CA ALA A 58 -16.57 -4.26 -3.45
C ALA A 58 -16.58 -3.17 -4.54
N ALA A 59 -17.73 -2.52 -4.77
CA ALA A 59 -17.84 -1.41 -5.71
C ALA A 59 -17.03 -0.18 -5.26
N ILE A 60 -16.96 0.11 -3.96
CA ILE A 60 -16.15 1.21 -3.41
C ILE A 60 -14.65 0.93 -3.62
N ILE A 61 -14.19 -0.27 -3.28
CA ILE A 61 -12.79 -0.69 -3.47
C ILE A 61 -12.42 -0.63 -4.95
N HIS A 62 -13.29 -1.14 -5.82
CA HIS A 62 -13.04 -1.12 -7.26
C HIS A 62 -13.00 0.30 -7.82
N ARG A 63 -13.90 1.19 -7.40
CA ARG A 63 -13.89 2.61 -7.82
C ARG A 63 -12.65 3.34 -7.33
N ARG A 64 -12.22 3.10 -6.09
CA ARG A 64 -10.97 3.68 -5.55
C ARG A 64 -9.75 3.18 -6.31
N GLY A 65 -9.67 1.87 -6.57
CA GLY A 65 -8.60 1.28 -7.37
C GLY A 65 -8.58 1.81 -8.81
N ALA A 66 -9.74 1.99 -9.44
CA ALA A 66 -9.85 2.54 -10.78
C ALA A 66 -9.44 4.02 -10.84
N ALA A 67 -9.83 4.83 -9.83
CA ALA A 67 -9.43 6.22 -9.73
C ALA A 67 -7.92 6.36 -9.52
N GLU A 68 -7.33 5.53 -8.66
CA GLU A 68 -5.89 5.51 -8.42
C GLU A 68 -5.12 5.08 -9.67
N SER A 69 -5.57 4.02 -10.33
CA SER A 69 -4.99 3.55 -11.60
C SER A 69 -5.05 4.62 -12.69
N ALA A 70 -6.15 5.39 -12.75
CA ALA A 70 -6.29 6.50 -13.70
C ALA A 70 -5.31 7.64 -13.39
N ARG A 71 -5.11 7.98 -12.11
CA ARG A 71 -4.11 8.99 -11.68
C ARG A 71 -2.70 8.55 -12.03
N VAL A 72 -2.31 7.34 -11.66
CA VAL A 72 -1.00 6.76 -12.00
C VAL A 72 -0.78 6.78 -13.51
N ARG A 73 -1.80 6.42 -14.30
CA ARG A 73 -1.73 6.48 -15.76
C ARG A 73 -1.57 7.90 -16.30
N GLN A 74 -2.26 8.88 -15.72
CA GLN A 74 -2.10 10.29 -16.11
C GLN A 74 -0.70 10.81 -15.80
N VAL A 75 -0.15 10.50 -14.62
CA VAL A 75 1.22 10.84 -14.24
C VAL A 75 2.21 10.17 -15.19
N ALA A 76 2.06 8.87 -15.47
CA ALA A 76 2.91 8.15 -16.41
C ALA A 76 2.87 8.75 -17.84
N LEU A 77 1.69 9.18 -18.30
CA LEU A 77 1.55 9.85 -19.60
C LEU A 77 2.19 11.24 -19.61
N ALA A 78 2.08 12.00 -18.51
CA ALA A 78 2.75 13.29 -18.37
C ALA A 78 4.27 13.13 -18.40
N LEU A 79 4.80 12.18 -17.62
CA LEU A 79 6.22 11.82 -17.62
C LEU A 79 6.71 11.38 -18.99
N ARG A 80 5.91 10.61 -19.74
CA ARG A 80 6.24 10.22 -21.11
C ARG A 80 6.28 11.42 -22.06
N ARG A 81 5.35 12.36 -21.94
CA ARG A 81 5.37 13.61 -22.74
C ARG A 81 6.59 14.47 -22.40
N ASP A 82 6.97 14.52 -21.13
CA ASP A 82 8.18 15.22 -20.70
C ASP A 82 9.44 14.54 -21.23
N ALA A 83 9.46 13.21 -21.28
CA ALA A 83 10.49 12.42 -21.95
C ALA A 83 10.61 12.75 -23.44
N GLU A 84 9.50 12.72 -24.16
CA GLU A 84 9.44 13.01 -25.60
C GLU A 84 9.81 14.47 -25.89
N ALA A 85 9.49 15.41 -25.00
CA ALA A 85 9.86 16.81 -25.10
C ALA A 85 11.28 17.13 -24.61
N GLY A 86 12.05 16.13 -24.15
CA GLY A 86 13.41 16.33 -23.66
C GLY A 86 13.51 17.11 -22.34
N ARG A 87 12.43 17.18 -21.56
CA ARG A 87 12.38 17.88 -20.26
C ARG A 87 12.89 17.06 -19.08
N LEU A 88 13.45 15.88 -19.34
CA LEU A 88 14.02 15.04 -18.29
C LEU A 88 15.37 15.58 -17.84
N GLN A 89 15.60 15.56 -16.54
CA GLN A 89 16.91 15.89 -16.00
C GLN A 89 17.73 14.61 -15.89
N ARG A 90 18.90 14.58 -16.52
CA ARG A 90 19.85 13.49 -16.42
C ARG A 90 20.98 13.90 -15.50
N HIS A 91 21.22 13.05 -14.53
CA HIS A 91 22.24 13.26 -13.52
C HIS A 91 23.29 12.17 -13.68
N THR A 92 24.54 12.56 -13.50
CA THR A 92 25.66 11.62 -13.48
C THR A 92 26.56 12.00 -12.31
N LEU A 93 26.79 11.03 -11.44
CA LEU A 93 27.72 11.13 -10.34
C LEU A 93 28.87 10.16 -10.61
N HIS A 94 30.07 10.70 -10.62
CA HIS A 94 31.29 9.90 -10.54
C HIS A 94 31.73 9.88 -9.09
N ARG A 95 31.62 8.71 -8.47
CA ARG A 95 32.07 8.46 -7.12
C ARG A 95 33.59 8.33 -7.13
N ASP A 96 34.25 9.23 -6.42
CA ASP A 96 35.63 9.05 -6.04
C ASP A 96 35.70 8.26 -4.71
N ALA A 97 36.91 8.11 -4.15
CA ALA A 97 37.10 7.42 -2.89
C ALA A 97 36.48 8.16 -1.67
N ARG A 98 35.95 9.38 -1.85
CA ARG A 98 35.41 10.22 -0.78
C ARG A 98 33.89 10.16 -0.81
N HIS A 99 33.32 9.16 -0.16
CA HIS A 99 31.89 9.06 0.03
C HIS A 99 31.60 8.29 1.31
N TRP A 100 30.40 8.48 1.87
CA TRP A 100 29.92 7.73 3.02
C TRP A 100 28.59 7.06 2.73
N PHE A 101 28.47 5.82 3.17
CA PHE A 101 27.20 5.14 3.34
C PHE A 101 26.86 5.03 4.82
N VAL A 102 25.59 5.24 5.14
CA VAL A 102 25.05 5.05 6.47
C VAL A 102 23.75 4.28 6.36
N GLU A 103 23.77 3.04 6.83
CA GLU A 103 22.57 2.22 6.91
C GLU A 103 21.71 2.67 8.11
N HIS A 104 20.40 2.72 7.93
CA HIS A 104 19.43 3.04 8.98
C HIS A 104 18.15 2.23 8.80
N GLU A 105 17.21 2.34 9.75
CA GLU A 105 15.99 1.52 9.79
C GLU A 105 15.17 1.57 8.49
N HIS A 106 15.19 2.71 7.79
CA HIS A 106 14.34 2.97 6.62
C HIS A 106 15.06 2.95 5.28
N GLY A 107 16.37 2.66 5.27
CA GLY A 107 17.14 2.83 4.05
C GLY A 107 18.63 3.03 4.28
N VAL A 108 19.26 3.68 3.31
CA VAL A 108 20.66 4.04 3.33
C VAL A 108 20.86 5.46 2.88
N MET A 109 21.56 6.24 3.69
CA MET A 109 22.03 7.56 3.30
C MET A 109 23.36 7.44 2.58
N HIS A 110 23.51 8.22 1.52
CA HIS A 110 24.75 8.37 0.80
C HIS A 110 25.15 9.84 0.70
N LEU A 111 26.37 10.13 1.14
CA LEU A 111 26.99 11.44 1.06
C LEU A 111 28.18 11.38 0.12
N CYS A 112 28.25 12.28 -0.86
CA CYS A 112 29.39 12.36 -1.77
C CYS A 112 29.63 13.79 -2.29
N PRO A 113 30.87 14.13 -2.69
CA PRO A 113 31.19 15.39 -3.34
C PRO A 113 30.33 15.63 -4.58
N ALA A 114 29.79 16.84 -4.69
CA ALA A 114 29.00 17.31 -5.84
C ALA A 114 29.67 18.47 -6.58
N GLY A 115 30.98 18.62 -6.40
CA GLY A 115 31.78 19.75 -6.87
C GLY A 115 32.32 20.61 -5.72
N PRO A 116 33.05 21.69 -6.02
CA PRO A 116 33.71 22.52 -5.01
C PRO A 116 32.72 23.09 -3.98
N GLY A 117 32.95 22.78 -2.70
CA GLY A 117 32.13 23.29 -1.59
C GLY A 117 30.69 22.76 -1.59
N ARG A 118 30.43 21.63 -2.25
CA ARG A 118 29.09 21.05 -2.36
C ARG A 118 29.13 19.56 -2.11
N THR A 119 28.11 19.08 -1.41
CA THR A 119 27.92 17.66 -1.10
C THR A 119 26.53 17.25 -1.53
N LEU A 120 26.42 16.18 -2.32
CA LEU A 120 25.15 15.57 -2.67
C LEU A 120 24.73 14.64 -1.52
N PHE A 121 23.49 14.78 -1.10
CA PHE A 121 22.80 13.88 -0.19
C PHE A 121 21.79 13.05 -0.96
N LEU A 122 21.84 11.74 -0.77
CA LEU A 122 20.86 10.80 -1.31
C LEU A 122 20.34 9.94 -0.16
N ASP A 123 19.03 9.76 -0.09
CA ASP A 123 18.37 8.87 0.86
C ASP A 123 17.66 7.75 0.09
N LEU A 124 18.22 6.56 0.17
CA LEU A 124 17.77 5.39 -0.58
C LEU A 124 16.85 4.57 0.29
N SER A 125 15.56 4.54 -0.05
CA SER A 125 14.60 3.83 0.77
C SER A 125 14.76 2.31 0.68
N SER A 126 14.49 1.63 1.80
CA SER A 126 14.41 0.17 1.89
C SER A 126 13.12 -0.42 1.33
N VAL A 127 12.17 0.41 0.87
CA VAL A 127 10.94 -0.07 0.23
C VAL A 127 11.19 -0.47 -1.23
N SER A 128 10.57 -1.55 -1.68
CA SER A 128 10.78 -2.12 -3.03
C SER A 128 10.33 -1.22 -4.18
N GLU A 129 9.59 -0.15 -3.90
CA GLU A 129 9.11 0.81 -4.90
C GLU A 129 10.19 1.82 -5.32
N ASP A 130 11.25 1.99 -4.52
CA ASP A 130 12.40 2.80 -4.93
C ASP A 130 13.20 2.08 -6.01
N LEU A 131 13.41 2.73 -7.16
CA LEU A 131 14.19 2.16 -8.28
C LEU A 131 15.65 1.82 -7.89
N ARG A 132 16.15 2.40 -6.81
CA ARG A 132 17.49 2.16 -6.24
C ARG A 132 17.52 0.96 -5.30
N HIS A 133 16.37 0.51 -4.80
CA HIS A 133 16.26 -0.60 -3.85
C HIS A 133 16.99 -1.85 -4.37
N ASP A 134 16.72 -2.24 -5.62
CA ASP A 134 17.35 -3.41 -6.24
C ASP A 134 18.87 -3.26 -6.40
N ALA A 135 19.33 -2.02 -6.64
CA ALA A 135 20.75 -1.73 -6.78
C ALA A 135 21.48 -1.89 -5.43
N TRP A 136 20.83 -1.52 -4.32
CA TRP A 136 21.37 -1.69 -2.97
C TRP A 136 21.17 -3.11 -2.43
N PHE A 137 19.92 -3.50 -2.17
CA PHE A 137 19.58 -4.70 -1.38
C PHE A 137 19.69 -6.01 -2.16
N ALA A 138 19.26 -6.02 -3.43
CA ALA A 138 19.15 -7.27 -4.19
C ALA A 138 20.46 -7.68 -4.89
N LYS A 139 21.24 -6.69 -5.39
CA LYS A 139 22.37 -6.96 -6.29
C LYS A 139 23.69 -6.35 -5.85
N ARG A 140 23.72 -5.54 -4.78
CA ARG A 140 24.90 -4.76 -4.33
C ARG A 140 25.62 -4.05 -5.49
N ARG A 141 24.84 -3.60 -6.49
CA ARG A 141 25.34 -2.86 -7.65
C ARG A 141 25.58 -1.41 -7.35
N ILE A 142 25.12 -0.94 -6.20
CA ILE A 142 25.35 0.42 -5.75
C ILE A 142 26.84 0.73 -5.60
N ASP A 143 27.69 -0.25 -5.30
CA ASP A 143 29.14 -0.15 -5.10
C ASP A 143 29.91 -0.01 -6.42
N ARG A 144 29.49 0.95 -7.24
CA ARG A 144 30.05 1.25 -8.55
C ARG A 144 30.45 2.71 -8.62
N ASP A 145 31.51 2.98 -9.38
CA ASP A 145 32.10 4.33 -9.50
C ASP A 145 31.20 5.33 -10.24
N THR A 146 30.21 4.88 -10.99
CA THR A 146 29.40 5.77 -11.81
C THR A 146 27.93 5.50 -11.60
N TRP A 147 27.20 6.50 -11.09
CA TRP A 147 25.76 6.46 -10.97
C TRP A 147 25.14 7.40 -11.99
N ARG A 148 24.09 6.91 -12.65
CA ARG A 148 23.33 7.65 -13.63
C ARG A 148 21.87 7.52 -13.27
N TRP A 149 21.20 8.64 -13.18
CA TRP A 149 19.77 8.63 -12.97
C TRP A 149 19.08 9.72 -13.75
N THR A 150 17.79 9.48 -13.98
CA THR A 150 16.94 10.42 -14.69
C THR A 150 15.79 10.78 -13.78
N THR A 151 15.55 12.07 -13.59
CA THR A 151 14.38 12.58 -12.88
C THR A 151 13.42 13.28 -13.84
N ALA A 152 12.18 13.41 -13.42
CA ALA A 152 11.21 14.30 -14.05
C ALA A 152 11.70 15.76 -14.01
N ALA A 153 11.06 16.63 -14.79
CA ALA A 153 11.47 18.02 -14.97
C ALA A 153 11.53 18.82 -13.65
N ASP A 154 10.65 18.47 -12.71
CA ASP A 154 10.55 19.06 -11.37
C ASP A 154 11.53 18.44 -10.36
N GLY A 155 12.30 17.42 -10.76
CA GLY A 155 13.25 16.71 -9.90
C GLY A 155 12.62 15.73 -8.91
N THR A 156 11.29 15.66 -8.82
CA THR A 156 10.61 14.94 -7.72
C THR A 156 10.49 13.45 -7.97
N VAL A 157 10.34 13.03 -9.23
CA VAL A 157 10.13 11.63 -9.59
C VAL A 157 11.39 11.04 -10.20
N LEU A 158 11.94 10.00 -9.55
CA LEU A 158 13.01 9.17 -10.09
C LEU A 158 12.44 8.22 -11.16
N LEU A 159 12.91 8.32 -12.40
CA LEU A 159 12.40 7.56 -13.55
C LEU A 159 13.28 6.38 -13.93
N SER A 160 14.57 6.50 -13.70
CA SER A 160 15.54 5.43 -13.92
C SER A 160 16.76 5.67 -13.05
N PHE A 161 17.38 4.58 -12.62
CA PHE A 161 18.64 4.59 -11.92
C PHE A 161 19.51 3.43 -12.43
N ALA A 162 20.78 3.71 -12.65
CA ALA A 162 21.79 2.74 -13.04
C ALA A 162 23.09 3.04 -12.28
N ALA A 163 23.66 2.01 -11.67
CA ALA A 163 24.98 2.04 -11.09
C ALA A 163 25.89 1.13 -11.92
N GLU A 164 26.91 1.71 -12.53
CA GLU A 164 27.76 1.12 -13.57
C GLU A 164 29.24 1.46 -13.32
N GLY A 165 30.13 0.74 -14.00
CA GLY A 165 31.58 1.00 -13.94
C GLY A 165 32.32 0.08 -12.97
N ALA A 166 33.50 0.51 -12.53
CA ALA A 166 34.36 -0.30 -11.68
C ALA A 166 33.73 -0.45 -10.29
N PRO A 167 33.89 -1.62 -9.64
CA PRO A 167 33.48 -1.77 -8.25
C PRO A 167 34.31 -0.85 -7.36
N VAL A 168 33.66 -0.17 -6.43
CA VAL A 168 34.28 0.70 -5.43
C VAL A 168 34.07 0.07 -4.06
N ALA A 169 35.06 0.17 -3.17
CA ALA A 169 34.90 -0.32 -1.81
C ALA A 169 33.72 0.41 -1.14
N PRO A 170 32.80 -0.32 -0.49
CA PRO A 170 31.76 0.31 0.31
C PRO A 170 32.43 1.02 1.49
N ASN A 171 32.32 2.35 1.52
CA ASN A 171 32.77 3.15 2.65
C ASN A 171 31.61 3.39 3.60
N SER A 172 31.36 2.43 4.49
CA SER A 172 30.45 2.60 5.61
C SER A 172 31.05 3.56 6.62
N LEU A 173 30.30 4.61 6.99
CA LEU A 173 30.75 5.56 8.02
C LEU A 173 30.86 4.86 9.38
N SER A 174 29.89 4.00 9.72
CA SER A 174 29.90 3.23 10.97
C SER A 174 31.17 2.38 11.11
N ASP A 175 31.56 1.71 10.02
CA ASP A 175 32.78 0.88 9.98
C ASP A 175 34.03 1.74 10.09
N ALA A 176 34.09 2.84 9.33
CA ALA A 176 35.24 3.76 9.33
C ALA A 176 35.45 4.44 10.69
N LEU A 177 34.40 4.53 11.51
CA LEU A 177 34.44 5.09 12.85
C LEU A 177 34.56 4.03 13.95
N GLY A 178 34.48 2.74 13.60
CA GLY A 178 34.50 1.62 14.54
C GLY A 178 33.42 1.77 15.62
N HIS A 179 32.22 2.22 15.24
CA HIS A 179 31.14 2.48 16.18
C HIS A 179 29.79 2.21 15.52
N GLU A 180 29.04 1.28 16.12
CA GLU A 180 27.62 1.11 15.84
C GLU A 180 26.86 2.08 16.74
N ASP A 181 26.72 3.32 16.29
CA ASP A 181 25.77 4.25 16.88
C ASP A 181 24.37 3.93 16.31
N PRO A 182 23.40 3.48 17.14
CA PRO A 182 22.07 3.14 16.68
C PRO A 182 21.29 4.35 16.12
N ASP A 183 21.71 5.59 16.41
CA ASP A 183 21.08 6.82 15.90
C ASP A 183 22.05 7.69 15.07
N LEU A 184 23.03 7.05 14.40
CA LEU A 184 23.97 7.75 13.52
C LEU A 184 23.24 8.56 12.43
N ALA A 185 22.15 8.00 11.91
CA ALA A 185 21.27 8.65 10.95
C ALA A 185 20.63 9.93 11.50
N GLY A 186 20.10 9.91 12.73
CA GLY A 186 19.54 11.08 13.39
C GLY A 186 20.60 12.17 13.58
N THR A 187 21.80 11.79 14.01
CA THR A 187 22.94 12.72 14.16
C THR A 187 23.31 13.40 12.84
N ILE A 188 23.29 12.65 11.73
CA ILE A 188 23.57 13.19 10.40
C ILE A 188 22.45 14.13 9.96
N PHE A 189 21.19 13.74 10.12
CA PHE A 189 20.06 14.61 9.77
C PHE A 189 20.09 15.92 10.56
N GLU A 190 20.41 15.87 11.85
CA GLU A 190 20.55 17.08 12.68
C GLU A 190 21.73 17.95 12.22
N ALA A 191 22.88 17.34 11.94
CA ALA A 191 24.08 18.05 11.47
C ALA A 191 23.89 18.72 10.11
N LEU A 192 23.05 18.14 9.24
CA LEU A 192 22.81 18.61 7.88
C LEU A 192 21.54 19.46 7.74
N GLY A 193 20.69 19.53 8.77
CA GLY A 193 19.45 20.31 8.75
C GLY A 193 18.30 19.63 8.00
N SER A 194 18.22 18.29 8.05
CA SER A 194 17.18 17.47 7.39
C SER A 194 17.09 17.66 5.86
N PRO A 195 18.18 17.42 5.11
CA PRO A 195 18.15 17.46 3.64
C PRO A 195 17.17 16.42 3.07
N GLY A 196 16.53 16.77 1.96
CA GLY A 196 15.72 15.86 1.15
C GLY A 196 16.58 15.02 0.19
N ASP A 197 16.02 13.93 -0.30
CA ASP A 197 16.68 13.06 -1.28
C ASP A 197 17.05 13.82 -2.57
N GLY A 198 18.33 13.81 -2.95
CA GLY A 198 18.84 14.54 -4.10
C GLY A 198 19.32 15.96 -3.81
N ASP A 199 19.22 16.42 -2.56
CA ASP A 199 19.64 17.76 -2.19
C ASP A 199 21.17 17.94 -2.30
N VAL A 200 21.55 19.11 -2.80
CA VAL A 200 22.95 19.54 -2.84
C VAL A 200 23.18 20.51 -1.69
N ILE A 201 23.86 20.02 -0.65
CA ILE A 201 24.20 20.76 0.54
C ILE A 201 25.35 21.73 0.18
N PRO A 202 25.22 23.03 0.50
CA PRO A 202 26.25 24.04 0.24
C PRO A 202 27.39 23.98 1.29
N ARG A 203 27.90 22.78 1.56
CA ARG A 203 29.03 22.48 2.44
C ARG A 203 29.96 21.50 1.76
N ASP A 204 31.26 21.67 1.96
CA ASP A 204 32.26 20.77 1.42
C ASP A 204 32.17 19.39 2.09
N PHE A 205 32.43 18.33 1.34
CA PHE A 205 32.38 16.97 1.88
C PHE A 205 33.41 16.78 3.01
N ALA A 206 34.61 17.37 2.89
CA ALA A 206 35.64 17.27 3.93
C ALA A 206 35.23 17.99 5.22
N GLU A 207 34.47 19.09 5.09
CA GLU A 207 33.91 19.80 6.24
C GLU A 207 32.85 18.95 6.96
N ILE A 208 31.95 18.34 6.20
CA ILE A 208 30.94 17.42 6.74
C ILE A 208 31.60 16.20 7.40
N ASP A 209 32.59 15.58 6.75
CA ASP A 209 33.32 14.44 7.31
C ASP A 209 33.99 14.80 8.65
N ALA A 210 34.64 15.96 8.73
CA ALA A 210 35.27 16.42 9.97
C ALA A 210 34.25 16.70 11.09
N ASP A 211 33.13 17.34 10.77
CA ASP A 211 32.04 17.64 11.72
C ASP A 211 31.40 16.35 12.26
N LEU A 212 31.06 15.41 11.38
CA LEU A 212 30.50 14.11 11.76
C LEU A 212 31.47 13.32 12.66
N ARG A 213 32.77 13.26 12.29
CA ARG A 213 33.80 12.64 13.12
C ARG A 213 33.91 13.26 14.50
N ALA A 214 33.87 14.59 14.58
CA ALA A 214 33.96 15.31 15.86
C ALA A 214 32.74 15.03 16.75
N ARG A 215 31.52 15.05 16.19
CA ARG A 215 30.28 14.76 16.93
C ARG A 215 30.26 13.35 17.47
N ILE A 216 30.67 12.37 16.67
CA ILE A 216 30.68 10.96 17.07
C ILE A 216 31.78 10.71 18.11
N ALA A 217 32.94 11.37 17.98
CA ALA A 217 33.97 11.32 19.01
C ALA A 217 33.49 11.92 20.34
N ALA A 218 32.72 13.01 20.31
CA ALA A 218 32.11 13.61 21.50
C ALA A 218 31.05 12.68 22.13
N ALA A 219 30.20 12.04 21.31
CA ALA A 219 29.21 11.07 21.77
C ALA A 219 29.86 9.86 22.46
N LYS A 220 31.00 9.37 21.96
CA LYS A 220 31.78 8.29 22.61
C LYS A 220 32.38 8.67 23.96
N ALA A 221 32.58 9.97 24.22
CA ALA A 221 33.23 10.46 25.43
C ALA A 221 32.24 10.82 26.56
N ALA A 222 30.95 10.91 26.25
CA ALA A 222 29.86 11.17 27.18
C ALA A 222 29.35 9.88 27.85
#